data_AF-Q0FZL2-F1
#
_entry.id   AF-Q0FZL2-F1
#
_cell.length_a   1.000
_cell.length_b   1.000
_cell.length_c   1.000
_cell.angle_alpha   90.00
_cell.angle_beta   90.00
_cell.angle_gamma   90.00
#
_symmetry.space_group_name_H-M   'P 1'
#
loop_
_entity.id
_entity.type
_entity.pdbx_description
1 polymer ?
#
loop_
_entity_poly.entity_id
_entity_poly.type
_entity_poly.pdbx_seq_one_letter_code
_entity_poly.pdbx_strand_id
1 'polypeptide(L)'
;MRVLGPLVSVLSVGLLAGCVGDDGGSVVKAIDLNAYQEDAHCKSLLLQPGELVYAQCRLAMSQTYLKNYNARRAVIEAEMGTTISEGFEQALRADAFCNYDEAMKVAPNAFDEAVAANLAYANCDTTRAAIEQEVSALGRDPMTFTMAEQPTVLKHNLQTIRDTKAVINGPGA
;
A
#
# COMPACT_ATOMS: atom_id res chain seq x y z
N MET A 1 16.82 63.27 25.07
CA MET A 1 15.68 63.29 24.13
C MET A 1 15.64 61.96 23.40
N ARG A 2 14.50 61.26 23.48
CA ARG A 2 14.22 60.00 22.77
C ARG A 2 13.76 60.32 21.34
N VAL A 3 14.20 59.55 20.35
CA VAL A 3 13.43 59.31 19.12
C VAL A 3 13.48 57.81 18.82
N LEU A 4 12.29 57.26 18.62
CA LEU A 4 11.95 55.86 18.39
C LEU A 4 12.07 55.48 16.90
N GLY A 5 12.39 54.20 16.65
CA GLY A 5 11.82 53.39 15.56
C GLY A 5 12.82 52.73 14.60
N PRO A 6 12.50 51.57 13.96
CA PRO A 6 11.49 50.55 14.29
C PRO A 6 12.14 49.19 14.64
N LEU A 7 11.51 48.48 15.57
CA LEU A 7 11.73 47.05 15.84
C LEU A 7 11.23 46.24 14.63
N VAL A 8 12.15 45.61 13.90
CA VAL A 8 11.79 44.56 12.94
C VAL A 8 11.40 43.33 13.75
N SER A 9 10.10 43.05 13.81
CA SER A 9 9.58 41.76 14.24
C SER A 9 9.98 40.71 13.20
N VAL A 10 11.05 39.98 13.47
CA VAL A 10 11.29 38.71 12.78
C VAL A 10 10.30 37.72 13.39
N LEU A 11 9.14 37.61 12.73
CA LEU A 11 8.19 36.54 13.00
C LEU A 11 8.93 35.21 12.90
N SER A 12 8.82 34.46 14.00
CA SER A 12 9.24 33.09 14.17
C SER A 12 8.53 32.22 13.12
N VAL A 13 9.15 32.01 11.97
CA VAL A 13 8.75 30.93 11.06
C VAL A 13 9.15 29.65 11.77
N GLY A 14 8.15 29.00 12.36
CA GLY A 14 8.27 27.67 12.93
C GLY A 14 8.81 26.73 11.87
N LEU A 15 10.10 26.41 12.01
CA LEU A 15 10.64 25.15 11.52
C LEU A 15 9.81 24.05 12.17
N LEU A 16 8.90 23.46 11.40
CA LEU A 16 8.41 22.10 11.60
C LEU A 16 9.59 21.15 11.38
N ALA A 17 10.58 21.24 12.27
CA ALA A 17 11.55 20.21 12.53
C ALA A 17 10.80 19.11 13.29
N GLY A 18 10.18 18.21 12.55
CA GLY A 18 9.77 16.92 13.09
C GLY A 18 11.04 16.17 13.46
N CYS A 19 11.46 16.29 14.73
CA CYS A 19 12.29 15.28 15.37
C CYS A 19 11.52 13.97 15.34
N VAL A 20 11.75 13.16 14.30
CA VAL A 20 11.53 11.72 14.38
C VAL A 20 12.59 11.23 15.37
N GLY A 21 12.19 11.18 16.64
CA GLY A 21 12.96 10.55 17.70
C GLY A 21 13.14 9.08 17.34
N ASP A 22 14.39 8.69 17.28
CA ASP A 22 14.88 7.32 17.11
C ASP A 22 14.59 6.55 18.40
N ASP A 23 13.33 6.18 18.60
CA ASP A 23 12.90 5.18 19.58
C ASP A 23 12.20 4.06 18.81
N GLY A 24 12.91 2.93 18.70
CA GLY A 24 12.46 1.68 18.11
C GLY A 24 11.24 1.11 18.82
N GLY A 25 10.06 1.65 18.51
CA GLY A 25 8.81 1.24 19.15
C GLY A 25 7.52 1.72 18.47
N SER A 26 7.57 2.32 17.28
CA SER A 26 6.35 2.54 16.49
C SER A 26 5.97 1.24 15.77
N VAL A 27 5.53 0.27 16.57
CA VAL A 27 4.59 -0.74 16.10
C VAL A 27 3.37 0.07 15.67
N VAL A 28 3.26 0.33 14.36
CA VAL A 28 2.00 0.72 13.72
C VAL A 28 1.01 -0.35 14.14
N LYS A 29 0.24 -0.05 15.18
CA LYS A 29 -0.76 -0.96 15.75
C LYS A 29 -1.64 -1.34 14.57
N ALA A 30 -1.59 -2.62 14.18
CA ALA A 30 -2.45 -3.12 13.12
C ALA A 30 -3.87 -2.74 13.53
N ILE A 31 -4.56 -1.95 12.70
CA ILE A 31 -5.96 -1.59 12.94
C ILE A 31 -6.70 -2.91 13.13
N ASP A 32 -7.38 -3.06 14.27
CA ASP A 32 -8.27 -4.19 14.46
C ASP A 32 -9.37 -4.07 13.39
N LEU A 33 -9.43 -5.04 12.48
CA LEU A 33 -10.38 -5.08 11.37
C LEU A 33 -11.84 -5.04 11.86
N ASN A 34 -12.08 -5.36 13.14
CA ASN A 34 -13.38 -5.37 13.78
C ASN A 34 -13.68 -4.12 14.64
N ALA A 35 -12.70 -3.24 14.86
CA ALA A 35 -12.87 -2.06 15.72
C ALA A 35 -13.51 -0.89 14.96
N TYR A 36 -14.82 -0.99 14.63
CA TYR A 36 -15.57 0.09 13.98
C TYR A 36 -15.46 1.44 14.71
N GLN A 37 -15.23 1.43 16.02
CA GLN A 37 -15.09 2.65 16.83
C GLN A 37 -13.84 3.48 16.48
N GLU A 38 -12.80 2.86 15.92
CA GLU A 38 -11.51 3.51 15.65
C GLU A 38 -11.43 4.19 14.26
N ASP A 39 -12.45 4.05 13.40
CA ASP A 39 -12.44 4.56 12.02
C ASP A 39 -12.95 6.01 11.90
N ALA A 40 -12.46 6.93 12.74
CA ALA A 40 -12.88 8.33 12.69
C ALA A 40 -12.72 8.98 11.30
N HIS A 41 -11.69 8.58 10.54
CA HIS A 41 -11.44 9.06 9.19
C HIS A 41 -12.49 8.57 8.17
N CYS A 42 -12.78 7.27 8.13
CA CYS A 42 -13.79 6.77 7.19
C CYS A 42 -15.21 7.23 7.56
N LYS A 43 -15.49 7.40 8.85
CA LYS A 43 -16.76 7.97 9.35
C LYS A 43 -16.95 9.43 8.97
N SER A 44 -15.89 10.26 9.02
CA SER A 44 -16.01 11.68 8.64
C SER A 44 -16.29 11.87 7.15
N LEU A 45 -15.94 10.88 6.33
CA LEU A 45 -16.28 10.79 4.91
C LEU A 45 -17.68 10.20 4.66
N LEU A 46 -18.46 9.94 5.72
CA LEU A 46 -19.82 9.39 5.70
C LEU A 46 -19.92 7.96 5.10
N LEU A 47 -18.80 7.24 4.99
CA LEU A 47 -18.76 5.87 4.48
C LEU A 47 -19.35 4.89 5.50
N GLN A 48 -20.13 3.92 5.02
CA GLN A 48 -20.85 2.97 5.88
C GLN A 48 -20.22 1.56 5.85
N PRO A 49 -20.20 0.83 6.98
CA PRO A 49 -19.87 -0.59 6.99
C PRO A 49 -20.70 -1.40 5.99
N GLY A 50 -20.08 -2.42 5.39
CA GLY A 50 -20.69 -3.21 4.31
C GLY A 50 -20.52 -2.63 2.90
N GLU A 51 -20.13 -1.35 2.78
CA GLU A 51 -19.80 -0.76 1.48
C GLU A 51 -18.35 -1.09 1.09
N LEU A 52 -18.12 -1.38 -0.20
CA LEU A 52 -16.76 -1.57 -0.73
C LEU A 52 -15.89 -0.32 -0.48
N VAL A 53 -16.47 0.87 -0.61
CA VAL A 53 -15.74 2.14 -0.42
C VAL A 53 -15.27 2.30 1.04
N TYR A 54 -16.06 1.81 2.00
CA TYR A 54 -15.64 1.78 3.40
C TYR A 54 -14.50 0.77 3.64
N ALA A 55 -14.57 -0.42 3.03
CA ALA A 55 -13.48 -1.39 3.09
C ALA A 55 -12.18 -0.86 2.44
N GLN A 56 -12.30 -0.15 1.32
CA GLN A 56 -11.22 0.58 0.65
C GLN A 56 -10.56 1.60 1.57
N CYS A 57 -11.37 2.44 2.22
CA CYS A 57 -10.88 3.42 3.17
C CYS A 57 -10.14 2.77 4.35
N ARG A 58 -10.73 1.74 4.97
CA ARG A 58 -10.15 1.09 6.15
C ARG A 58 -8.82 0.39 5.85
N LEU A 59 -8.75 -0.34 4.75
CA LEU A 59 -7.54 -1.06 4.37
C LEU A 59 -6.45 -0.15 3.78
N ALA A 60 -6.83 1.01 3.22
CA ALA A 60 -5.85 2.05 2.91
C ALA A 60 -5.18 2.58 4.19
N MET A 61 -5.95 2.79 5.27
CA MET A 61 -5.40 3.22 6.55
C MET A 61 -4.49 2.17 7.21
N SER A 62 -4.72 0.87 7.00
CA SER A 62 -3.82 -0.19 7.48
C SER A 62 -2.49 -0.26 6.70
N GLN A 63 -2.36 0.55 5.64
CA GLN A 63 -1.20 0.64 4.76
C GLN A 63 -0.82 -0.70 4.14
N THR A 64 -1.81 -1.59 3.92
CA THR A 64 -1.58 -2.96 3.43
C THR A 64 -0.81 -2.96 2.11
N TYR A 65 -1.20 -2.10 1.17
CA TYR A 65 -0.48 -1.89 -0.09
C TYR A 65 1.00 -1.52 0.13
N LEU A 66 1.30 -0.53 0.99
CA LEU A 66 2.67 -0.09 1.25
C LEU A 66 3.52 -1.18 1.89
N LYS A 67 2.94 -1.98 2.80
CA LYS A 67 3.61 -3.13 3.42
C LYS A 67 3.96 -4.19 2.38
N ASN A 68 3.01 -4.55 1.52
CA ASN A 68 3.22 -5.55 0.46
C ASN A 68 4.28 -5.08 -0.55
N TYR A 69 4.23 -3.81 -0.95
CA TYR A 69 5.24 -3.19 -1.81
C TYR A 69 6.63 -3.22 -1.16
N ASN A 70 6.77 -2.74 0.07
CA ASN A 70 8.08 -2.70 0.76
C ASN A 70 8.67 -4.10 0.95
N ALA A 71 7.82 -5.10 1.26
CA ALA A 71 8.25 -6.49 1.38
C ALA A 71 8.77 -7.05 0.05
N ARG A 72 8.06 -6.82 -1.06
CA ARG A 72 8.51 -7.23 -2.41
C ARG A 72 9.82 -6.55 -2.78
N ARG A 73 9.90 -5.23 -2.60
CA ARG A 73 11.12 -4.45 -2.88
C ARG A 73 12.32 -5.02 -2.13
N ALA A 74 12.18 -5.26 -0.82
CA ALA A 74 13.28 -5.76 0.00
C ALA A 74 13.79 -7.14 -0.47
N VAL A 75 12.90 -8.04 -0.89
CA VAL A 75 13.28 -9.34 -1.45
C VAL A 75 14.03 -9.17 -2.76
N ILE A 76 13.51 -8.34 -3.68
CA ILE A 76 14.14 -8.08 -4.98
C ILE A 76 15.53 -7.45 -4.82
N GLU A 77 15.68 -6.44 -3.96
CA GLU A 77 16.98 -5.80 -3.68
C GLU A 77 17.98 -6.78 -3.07
N ALA A 78 17.53 -7.67 -2.17
CA ALA A 78 18.37 -8.71 -1.60
C ALA A 78 18.83 -9.72 -2.65
N GLU A 79 17.97 -10.12 -3.58
CA GLU A 79 18.31 -11.03 -4.68
C GLU A 79 19.23 -10.39 -5.73
N MET A 80 19.09 -9.09 -5.95
CA MET A 80 19.90 -8.32 -6.89
C MET A 80 21.24 -7.87 -6.30
N GLY A 81 21.37 -7.82 -4.97
CA GLY A 81 22.56 -7.33 -4.28
C GLY A 81 22.79 -5.82 -4.42
N THR A 82 21.77 -5.08 -4.87
CA THR A 82 21.82 -3.63 -5.08
C THR A 82 20.42 -3.04 -4.88
N THR A 83 20.37 -1.75 -4.58
CA THR A 83 19.12 -0.98 -4.64
C THR A 83 18.60 -0.95 -6.07
N ILE A 84 17.29 -1.03 -6.23
CA ILE A 84 16.63 -0.89 -7.53
C ILE A 84 16.68 0.55 -8.05
N SER A 85 16.55 0.72 -9.36
CA SER A 85 16.45 2.05 -9.99
C SER A 85 15.13 2.74 -9.61
N GLU A 86 15.06 4.06 -9.79
CA GLU A 86 13.80 4.81 -9.62
C GLU A 86 12.70 4.34 -10.56
N GLY A 87 13.04 4.01 -11.82
CA GLY A 87 12.10 3.47 -12.81
C GLY A 87 11.50 2.12 -12.36
N PHE A 88 12.35 1.23 -11.87
CA PHE A 88 11.91 -0.05 -11.32
C PHE A 88 11.10 0.13 -10.03
N GLU A 89 11.48 1.08 -9.17
CA GLU A 89 10.68 1.42 -8.00
C GLU A 89 9.26 1.85 -8.40
N GLN A 90 9.14 2.75 -9.38
CA GLN A 90 7.85 3.24 -9.87
C GLN A 90 7.01 2.12 -10.47
N ALA A 91 7.62 1.23 -11.26
CA ALA A 91 6.94 0.07 -11.84
C ALA A 91 6.43 -0.91 -10.77
N LEU A 92 7.25 -1.21 -9.74
CA LEU A 92 6.85 -2.07 -8.63
C LEU A 92 5.70 -1.48 -7.81
N ARG A 93 5.72 -0.16 -7.57
CA ARG A 93 4.64 0.54 -6.88
C ARG A 93 3.34 0.49 -7.69
N ALA A 94 3.42 0.73 -8.99
CA ALA A 94 2.27 0.67 -9.88
C ALA A 94 1.63 -0.72 -9.91
N ASP A 95 2.43 -1.79 -10.06
CA ASP A 95 1.94 -3.16 -10.04
C ASP A 95 1.36 -3.56 -8.68
N ALA A 96 2.03 -3.22 -7.57
CA ALA A 96 1.52 -3.50 -6.24
C ALA A 96 0.20 -2.76 -5.96
N PHE A 97 0.05 -1.53 -6.45
CA PHE A 97 -1.18 -0.76 -6.27
C PHE A 97 -2.31 -1.34 -7.12
N CYS A 98 -2.04 -1.68 -8.39
CA CYS A 98 -3.02 -2.33 -9.26
C CYS A 98 -3.54 -3.63 -8.64
N ASN A 99 -2.64 -4.49 -8.18
CA ASN A 99 -3.02 -5.78 -7.59
C ASN A 99 -3.87 -5.62 -6.33
N TYR A 100 -3.53 -4.65 -5.49
CA TYR A 100 -4.33 -4.29 -4.31
C TYR A 100 -5.73 -3.81 -4.71
N ASP A 101 -5.84 -2.85 -5.63
CA ASP A 101 -7.10 -2.28 -6.08
C ASP A 101 -8.00 -3.32 -6.78
N GLU A 102 -7.43 -4.12 -7.68
CA GLU A 102 -8.15 -5.20 -8.36
C GLU A 102 -8.61 -6.30 -7.38
N ALA A 103 -7.76 -6.68 -6.42
CA ALA A 103 -8.14 -7.63 -5.38
C ALA A 103 -9.35 -7.14 -4.56
N MET A 104 -9.41 -5.84 -4.25
CA MET A 104 -10.56 -5.25 -3.57
C MET A 104 -11.82 -5.26 -4.44
N LYS A 105 -11.72 -4.93 -5.73
CA LYS A 105 -12.86 -4.93 -6.66
C LYS A 105 -13.49 -6.30 -6.84
N VAL A 106 -12.67 -7.36 -6.88
CA VAL A 106 -13.17 -8.72 -7.08
C VAL A 106 -13.68 -9.37 -5.79
N ALA A 107 -13.23 -8.90 -4.61
CA ALA A 107 -13.54 -9.51 -3.32
C ALA A 107 -15.05 -9.69 -3.03
N PRO A 108 -15.96 -8.72 -3.31
CA PRO A 108 -17.39 -8.86 -3.04
C PRO A 108 -18.07 -9.94 -3.89
N ASN A 109 -17.53 -10.24 -5.07
CA ASN A 109 -18.19 -11.08 -6.08
C ASN A 109 -17.66 -12.52 -6.13
N ALA A 110 -16.66 -12.85 -5.30
CA ALA A 110 -15.88 -14.08 -5.43
C ALA A 110 -16.39 -15.21 -4.52
N PHE A 111 -16.92 -16.28 -5.14
CA PHE A 111 -17.21 -17.55 -4.45
C PHE A 111 -15.96 -18.36 -4.14
N ASP A 112 -14.89 -18.21 -4.93
CA ASP A 112 -13.57 -18.82 -4.73
C ASP A 112 -12.49 -17.74 -4.66
N GLU A 113 -11.79 -17.65 -3.53
CA GLU A 113 -10.76 -16.63 -3.29
C GLU A 113 -9.50 -16.83 -4.13
N ALA A 114 -9.14 -18.08 -4.46
CA ALA A 114 -7.98 -18.38 -5.28
C ALA A 114 -8.23 -17.97 -6.73
N VAL A 115 -9.43 -18.23 -7.25
CA VAL A 115 -9.83 -17.75 -8.58
C VAL A 115 -9.80 -16.22 -8.63
N ALA A 116 -10.32 -15.55 -7.60
CA ALA A 116 -10.31 -14.09 -7.52
C ALA A 116 -8.90 -13.50 -7.42
N ALA A 117 -7.99 -14.13 -6.66
CA ALA A 117 -6.60 -13.69 -6.58
C ALA A 117 -5.88 -13.78 -7.95
N ASN A 118 -6.18 -14.83 -8.72
CA ASN A 118 -5.67 -14.98 -10.09
C ASN A 118 -6.28 -13.95 -11.06
N LEU A 119 -7.58 -13.66 -10.93
CA LEU A 119 -8.23 -12.63 -11.75
C LEU A 119 -7.63 -11.25 -11.48
N ALA A 120 -7.44 -10.88 -10.22
CA ALA A 120 -6.78 -9.63 -9.84
C ALA A 120 -5.35 -9.54 -10.41
N TYR A 121 -4.59 -10.64 -10.35
CA TYR A 121 -3.26 -10.72 -10.94
C TYR A 121 -3.27 -10.55 -12.46
N ALA A 122 -4.23 -11.15 -13.16
CA ALA A 122 -4.39 -11.08 -14.60
C ALA A 122 -4.80 -9.66 -15.07
N ASN A 123 -5.63 -8.96 -14.31
CA ASN A 123 -6.05 -7.59 -14.63
C ASN A 123 -4.89 -6.57 -14.56
N CYS A 124 -3.77 -6.93 -13.93
CA CYS A 124 -2.60 -6.08 -13.77
C CYS A 124 -1.45 -6.39 -14.75
N ASP A 125 -1.75 -7.04 -15.88
CA ASP A 125 -0.76 -7.40 -16.89
C ASP A 125 0.01 -6.17 -17.42
N THR A 126 -0.68 -5.07 -17.69
CA THR A 126 -0.04 -3.84 -18.20
C THR A 126 0.97 -3.22 -17.23
N THR A 127 0.67 -3.21 -15.93
CA THR A 127 1.63 -2.72 -14.92
C THR A 127 2.81 -3.67 -14.75
N ARG A 128 2.59 -4.97 -14.94
CA ARG A 128 3.64 -5.98 -14.89
C ARG A 128 4.59 -5.89 -16.08
N ALA A 129 4.08 -5.56 -17.27
CA ALA A 129 4.92 -5.32 -18.44
C ALA A 129 5.96 -4.20 -18.21
N ALA A 130 5.64 -3.19 -17.38
CA ALA A 130 6.62 -2.16 -17.00
C ALA A 130 7.74 -2.72 -16.11
N ILE A 131 7.43 -3.65 -15.21
CA ILE A 131 8.45 -4.38 -14.44
C ILE A 131 9.32 -5.23 -15.37
N GLU A 132 8.72 -5.92 -16.32
CA GLU A 132 9.44 -6.75 -17.29
C GLU A 132 10.44 -5.94 -18.13
N GLN A 133 10.10 -4.71 -18.49
CA GLN A 133 11.01 -3.79 -19.18
C GLN A 133 12.22 -3.43 -18.31
N GLU A 134 12.01 -3.12 -17.04
CA GLU A 134 13.09 -2.81 -16.09
C GLU A 134 13.99 -4.04 -15.84
N VAL A 135 13.40 -5.22 -15.69
CA VAL A 135 14.13 -6.50 -15.55
C VAL A 135 14.95 -6.80 -16.82
N SER A 136 14.38 -6.58 -18.00
CA SER A 136 15.10 -6.74 -19.27
C SER A 136 16.26 -5.76 -19.39
N ALA A 137 16.10 -4.51 -18.94
CA ALA A 137 17.16 -3.50 -18.95
C ALA A 137 18.35 -3.87 -18.04
N LEU A 138 18.10 -4.70 -17.02
CA LEU A 138 19.13 -5.28 -16.15
C LEU A 138 19.81 -6.53 -16.76
N GLY A 139 19.45 -6.93 -17.98
CA GLY A 139 19.99 -8.11 -18.65
C GLY A 139 19.50 -9.44 -18.07
N ARG A 140 18.37 -9.43 -17.36
CA ARG A 140 17.73 -10.63 -16.79
C ARG A 140 16.54 -11.05 -17.64
N ASP A 141 16.18 -12.33 -17.60
CA ASP A 141 15.00 -12.84 -18.28
C ASP A 141 13.71 -12.39 -17.58
N PRO A 142 12.84 -11.58 -18.23
CA PRO A 142 11.64 -11.06 -17.61
C PRO A 142 10.65 -12.15 -17.18
N MET A 143 10.50 -13.21 -17.99
CA MET A 143 9.57 -14.30 -17.70
C MET A 143 9.98 -15.08 -16.44
N THR A 144 11.26 -15.41 -16.31
CA THR A 144 11.78 -16.06 -15.10
C THR A 144 11.52 -15.21 -13.86
N PHE A 145 11.71 -13.89 -13.94
CA PHE A 145 11.45 -12.98 -12.84
C PHE A 145 9.95 -12.95 -12.47
N THR A 146 9.06 -12.76 -13.44
CA THR A 146 7.62 -12.64 -13.17
C THR A 146 7.01 -13.94 -12.67
N MET A 147 7.47 -15.10 -13.17
CA MET A 147 7.08 -16.41 -12.64
C MET A 147 7.56 -16.63 -11.20
N ALA A 148 8.76 -16.16 -10.84
CA ALA A 148 9.27 -16.24 -9.47
C ALA A 148 8.48 -15.34 -8.50
N GLU A 149 8.08 -14.14 -8.96
CA GLU A 149 7.30 -13.19 -8.16
C GLU A 149 5.82 -13.57 -8.02
N GLN A 150 5.25 -14.28 -9.00
CA GLN A 150 3.82 -14.55 -9.08
C GLN A 150 3.22 -15.15 -7.80
N PRO A 151 3.81 -16.17 -7.13
CA PRO A 151 3.27 -16.71 -5.89
C PRO A 151 3.14 -15.67 -4.77
N THR A 152 4.11 -14.76 -4.66
CA THR A 152 4.10 -13.68 -3.67
C THR A 152 2.97 -12.69 -3.95
N VAL A 153 2.78 -12.31 -5.21
CA VAL A 153 1.69 -11.39 -5.60
C VAL A 153 0.32 -12.05 -5.37
N LEU A 154 0.15 -13.31 -5.76
CA LEU A 154 -1.09 -14.05 -5.52
C LEU A 154 -1.42 -14.18 -4.03
N LYS A 155 -0.41 -14.41 -3.18
CA LYS A 155 -0.58 -14.43 -1.72
C LYS A 155 -1.06 -13.07 -1.19
N HIS A 156 -0.52 -11.96 -1.68
CA HIS A 156 -0.96 -10.61 -1.29
C HIS A 156 -2.39 -10.30 -1.76
N ASN A 157 -2.75 -10.72 -2.97
CA ASN A 157 -4.11 -10.57 -3.50
C ASN A 157 -5.11 -11.35 -2.66
N LEU A 158 -4.79 -12.61 -2.33
CA LEU A 158 -5.61 -13.45 -1.47
C LEU A 158 -5.82 -12.83 -0.09
N GLN A 159 -4.76 -12.30 0.53
CA GLN A 159 -4.88 -11.62 1.82
C GLN A 159 -5.78 -10.39 1.72
N THR A 160 -5.61 -9.57 0.67
CA THR A 160 -6.41 -8.36 0.46
C THR A 160 -7.90 -8.70 0.24
N ILE A 161 -8.20 -9.78 -0.48
CA ILE A 161 -9.56 -10.29 -0.66
C ILE A 161 -10.18 -10.68 0.69
N ARG A 162 -9.44 -11.42 1.52
CA ARG A 162 -9.90 -11.85 2.84
C ARG A 162 -10.15 -10.68 3.77
N ASP A 163 -9.22 -9.74 3.82
CA ASP A 163 -9.33 -8.53 4.63
C ASP A 163 -10.54 -7.69 4.17
N THR A 164 -10.74 -7.56 2.85
CA THR A 164 -11.88 -6.82 2.29
C THR A 164 -13.19 -7.48 2.65
N LYS A 165 -13.30 -8.81 2.51
CA LYS A 165 -14.48 -9.58 2.93
C LYS A 165 -14.76 -9.45 4.42
N ALA A 166 -13.73 -9.51 5.26
CA ALA A 166 -13.88 -9.34 6.71
C ALA A 166 -14.47 -7.96 7.06
N VAL A 167 -14.00 -6.90 6.41
CA VAL A 167 -14.51 -5.54 6.65
C VAL A 167 -15.93 -5.35 6.11
N ILE A 168 -16.26 -5.95 4.95
CA ILE A 168 -17.61 -5.88 4.37
C ILE A 168 -18.62 -6.67 5.20
N ASN A 169 -18.28 -7.89 5.61
CA ASN A 169 -19.19 -8.77 6.35
C ASN A 169 -19.34 -8.34 7.82
N GLY A 170 -18.35 -7.61 8.35
CA GLY A 170 -18.34 -7.12 9.72
C GLY A 170 -18.01 -8.21 10.77
N PRO A 171 -17.96 -7.83 12.07
CA PRO A 171 -17.63 -8.76 13.14
C PRO A 171 -18.69 -9.86 13.31
N GLY A 172 -18.26 -11.14 13.28
CA GLY A 172 -19.13 -12.30 13.59
C GLY A 172 -19.60 -13.14 12.39
N ALA A 173 -19.05 -12.90 11.20
CA ALA A 173 -19.20 -13.78 10.03
C ALA A 173 -18.31 -15.03 10.11
#